data_AF-A0AAD4MK94-F1
#
_entry.id   AF-A0AAD4MK94-F1
#
_cell.length_a   1.000
_cell.length_b   1.000
_cell.length_c   1.000
_cell.angle_alpha   90.00
_cell.angle_beta   90.00
_cell.angle_gamma   90.00
#
_symmetry.space_group_name_H-M   'P 1'
#
loop_
_entity.id
_entity.type
_entity.pdbx_description
1 polymer ?
#
loop_
_entity_poly.entity_id
_entity_poly.type
_entity_poly.pdbx_seq_one_letter_code
_entity_poly.pdbx_strand_id
1 'polypeptide(L)'
;MEDLVKQMLAQTQMLQEALAKQAQESREERERAETKAREDRERAETKAREDRERLEAQLREERERAEERFAALLAKQTGTVPAQNGEQLLISTLSNRIELFNYLPEEDLYFQVWYKRYGEIFEEDGKEVSDPAKARLLVQKLGTTAVPVGQSACFGVNQPKAYLEHRLDRMTPRQFHRISEGV
;
A
#
# COMPACT_ATOMS: atom_id res chain seq x y z
N MET A 1 43.46 -83.02 -43.25
CA MET A 1 42.63 -82.89 -42.04
C MET A 1 43.24 -81.87 -41.08
N GLU A 2 44.52 -81.96 -40.76
CA GLU A 2 45.18 -81.02 -39.83
C GLU A 2 45.17 -79.55 -40.29
N ASP A 3 45.38 -79.27 -41.58
CA ASP A 3 45.39 -77.88 -42.07
C ASP A 3 44.02 -77.19 -42.00
N LEU A 4 42.94 -77.95 -42.22
CA LEU A 4 41.57 -77.46 -42.08
C LEU A 4 41.25 -77.12 -40.61
N VAL A 5 41.74 -77.93 -39.67
CA VAL A 5 41.59 -77.70 -38.23
C VAL A 5 42.36 -76.45 -37.79
N LYS A 6 43.59 -76.26 -38.28
CA LYS A 6 44.38 -75.04 -38.02
C LYS A 6 43.70 -73.79 -38.57
N GLN A 7 43.14 -73.88 -39.79
CA GLN A 7 42.41 -72.78 -40.41
C GLN A 7 41.14 -72.41 -39.62
N MET A 8 40.37 -73.41 -39.17
CA MET A 8 39.16 -73.18 -38.36
C MET A 8 39.48 -72.61 -36.97
N LEU A 9 40.58 -73.04 -36.34
CA LEU A 9 41.08 -72.47 -35.08
C LEU A 9 41.48 -71.00 -35.26
N ALA A 10 42.23 -70.67 -36.32
CA ALA A 10 42.61 -69.29 -36.63
C ALA A 10 41.37 -68.42 -36.90
N GLN A 11 40.38 -68.95 -37.62
CA GLN A 11 39.12 -68.25 -37.88
C GLN A 11 38.33 -68.00 -36.58
N THR A 12 38.31 -68.97 -35.67
CA THR A 12 37.65 -68.86 -34.37
C THR A 12 38.35 -67.83 -33.47
N GLN A 13 39.68 -67.81 -33.47
CA GLN A 13 40.47 -66.82 -32.73
C GLN A 13 40.24 -65.40 -33.22
N MET A 14 40.28 -65.17 -34.55
CA MET A 14 39.97 -63.86 -35.12
C MET A 14 38.56 -63.38 -34.76
N LEU A 15 37.57 -64.28 -34.75
CA LEU A 15 36.20 -63.92 -34.39
C LEU A 15 36.06 -63.59 -32.89
N GLN A 16 36.79 -64.30 -32.02
CA GLN A 16 36.86 -63.98 -30.58
C GLN A 16 37.54 -62.61 -30.33
N GLU A 17 38.64 -62.32 -31.03
CA GLU A 17 39.35 -61.04 -30.93
C GLU A 17 38.49 -59.87 -31.44
N ALA A 18 37.76 -60.06 -32.54
CA ALA A 18 36.84 -59.05 -33.07
C ALA A 18 35.71 -58.73 -32.07
N LEU A 19 35.13 -59.76 -31.43
CA LEU A 19 34.12 -59.57 -30.38
C LEU A 19 34.70 -58.86 -29.15
N ALA A 20 35.90 -59.23 -28.72
CA ALA A 20 36.57 -58.57 -27.60
C ALA A 20 36.86 -57.09 -27.89
N LYS A 21 37.33 -56.78 -29.11
CA LYS A 21 37.59 -55.42 -29.55
C LYS A 21 36.30 -54.59 -29.60
N GLN A 22 35.23 -55.14 -30.16
CA GLN A 22 33.92 -54.49 -30.19
C GLN A 22 33.35 -54.25 -28.79
N ALA A 23 33.54 -55.20 -27.87
CA ALA A 23 33.14 -55.04 -26.47
C ALA A 23 33.96 -53.96 -25.75
N GLN A 24 35.25 -53.84 -26.06
CA GLN A 24 36.11 -52.80 -25.50
C GLN A 24 35.72 -51.41 -26.02
N GLU A 25 35.53 -51.26 -27.33
CA GLU A 25 35.10 -49.99 -27.93
C GLU A 25 33.74 -49.53 -27.37
N SER A 26 32.78 -50.45 -27.21
CA SER A 26 31.49 -50.12 -26.59
C SER A 26 31.63 -49.72 -25.11
N ARG A 27 32.58 -50.30 -24.38
CA ARG A 27 32.87 -49.90 -22.99
C ARG A 27 33.48 -48.50 -22.92
N GLU A 28 34.46 -48.22 -23.78
CA GLU A 28 35.11 -46.90 -23.85
C GLU A 28 34.13 -45.81 -24.28
N GLU A 29 33.24 -46.11 -25.23
CA GLU A 29 32.20 -45.17 -25.66
C GLU A 29 31.21 -44.87 -24.52
N ARG A 30 30.80 -45.90 -23.76
CA ARG A 30 29.97 -45.71 -22.57
C ARG A 30 30.67 -44.88 -21.51
N GLU A 31 31.94 -45.15 -21.24
CA GLU A 31 32.72 -44.38 -20.25
C GLU A 31 32.84 -42.91 -20.66
N ARG A 32 33.10 -42.63 -21.95
CA ARG A 32 33.11 -41.24 -22.48
C ARG A 32 31.73 -40.58 -22.41
N ALA A 33 30.66 -41.33 -22.63
CA ALA A 33 29.30 -40.81 -22.49
C ALA A 33 28.97 -40.50 -21.03
N GLU A 34 29.38 -41.35 -20.10
CA GLU A 34 29.17 -41.17 -18.66
C GLU A 34 29.96 -39.97 -18.11
N THR A 35 31.22 -39.78 -18.52
CA THR A 35 32.01 -38.61 -18.09
C THR A 35 31.40 -37.31 -18.59
N LYS A 36 30.99 -37.26 -19.86
CA LYS A 36 30.29 -36.10 -20.41
C LYS A 36 28.97 -35.82 -19.71
N ALA A 37 28.16 -36.85 -19.46
CA ALA A 37 26.90 -36.71 -18.74
C ALA A 37 27.11 -36.19 -17.31
N ARG A 38 28.19 -36.64 -16.64
CA ARG A 38 28.57 -36.14 -15.32
C ARG A 38 28.96 -34.66 -15.35
N GLU A 39 29.78 -34.25 -16.31
CA GLU A 39 30.16 -32.84 -16.47
C GLU A 39 28.96 -31.94 -16.79
N ASP A 40 28.08 -32.37 -17.70
CA ASP A 40 26.88 -31.61 -18.06
C ASP A 40 25.94 -31.48 -16.86
N ARG A 41 25.81 -32.52 -16.04
CA ARG A 41 25.07 -32.49 -14.79
C ARG A 41 25.69 -31.53 -13.77
N GLU A 42 27.00 -31.56 -13.59
CA GLU A 42 27.69 -30.66 -12.66
C GLU A 42 27.52 -29.20 -13.09
N ARG A 43 27.64 -28.89 -14.39
CA ARG A 43 27.35 -27.54 -14.93
C ARG A 43 25.90 -27.11 -14.74
N ALA A 44 24.95 -28.04 -14.83
CA ALA A 44 23.55 -27.73 -14.57
C ALA A 44 23.31 -27.45 -13.08
N GLU A 45 23.93 -28.22 -12.20
CA GLU A 45 23.84 -28.05 -10.74
C GLU A 45 24.48 -26.72 -10.29
N THR A 46 25.63 -26.33 -10.84
CA THR A 46 26.27 -25.03 -10.53
C THR A 46 25.39 -23.88 -10.97
N LYS A 47 24.86 -23.92 -12.20
CA LYS A 47 23.95 -22.89 -12.71
C LYS A 47 22.67 -22.79 -11.88
N ALA A 48 22.08 -23.91 -11.50
CA ALA A 48 20.89 -23.93 -10.65
C ALA A 48 21.16 -23.33 -9.27
N ARG A 49 22.35 -23.56 -8.71
CA ARG A 49 22.77 -22.95 -7.44
C ARG A 49 22.93 -21.44 -7.56
N GLU A 50 23.57 -20.96 -8.61
CA GLU A 50 23.72 -19.52 -8.88
C GLU A 50 22.36 -18.84 -9.08
N ASP A 51 21.47 -19.45 -9.86
CA ASP A 51 20.11 -18.92 -10.09
C ASP A 51 19.33 -18.85 -8.79
N ARG A 52 19.45 -19.86 -7.91
CA ARG A 52 18.83 -19.83 -6.58
C ARG A 52 19.38 -18.72 -5.70
N GLU A 53 20.70 -18.54 -5.68
CA GLU A 53 21.34 -17.47 -4.90
C GLU A 53 20.92 -16.07 -5.39
N ARG A 54 20.79 -15.88 -6.71
CA ARG A 54 20.27 -14.63 -7.29
C ARG A 54 18.84 -14.35 -6.86
N LEU A 55 17.97 -15.37 -6.87
CA LEU A 55 16.59 -15.23 -6.41
C LEU A 55 16.52 -14.90 -4.91
N GLU A 56 17.32 -15.57 -4.08
CA GLU A 56 17.41 -15.28 -2.64
C GLU A 56 17.92 -13.85 -2.38
N ALA A 57 18.90 -13.37 -3.15
CA ALA A 57 19.40 -12.00 -3.06
C ALA A 57 18.34 -10.96 -3.47
N GLN A 58 17.61 -11.20 -4.56
CA GLN A 58 16.51 -10.33 -4.98
C GLN A 58 15.41 -10.25 -3.92
N LEU A 59 15.03 -11.37 -3.32
CA LEU A 59 14.02 -11.38 -2.25
C LEU A 59 14.48 -10.62 -1.01
N ARG A 60 15.77 -10.69 -0.64
CA ARG A 60 16.32 -9.90 0.47
C ARG A 60 16.27 -8.41 0.15
N GLU A 61 16.67 -8.02 -1.06
CA GLU A 61 16.66 -6.64 -1.50
C GLU A 61 15.24 -6.07 -1.59
N GLU A 62 14.26 -6.84 -2.11
CA GLU A 62 12.86 -6.45 -2.11
C GLU A 62 12.31 -6.29 -0.69
N ARG A 63 12.68 -7.21 0.22
CA ARG A 63 12.27 -7.12 1.62
C ARG A 63 12.85 -5.88 2.29
N GLU A 64 14.13 -5.58 2.10
CA GLU A 64 14.78 -4.38 2.64
C GLU A 64 14.13 -3.11 2.09
N ARG A 65 13.88 -3.05 0.77
CA ARG A 65 13.12 -1.93 0.17
C ARG A 65 11.72 -1.81 0.73
N ALA A 66 11.03 -2.92 0.97
CA ALA A 66 9.70 -2.92 1.55
C ALA A 66 9.73 -2.42 3.01
N GLU A 67 10.71 -2.86 3.80
CA GLU A 67 10.94 -2.39 5.17
C GLU A 67 11.27 -0.89 5.20
N GLU A 68 12.12 -0.40 4.29
CA GLU A 68 12.45 1.02 4.16
C GLU A 68 11.24 1.86 3.73
N ARG A 69 10.44 1.38 2.76
CA ARG A 69 9.19 2.02 2.36
C ARG A 69 8.17 2.06 3.50
N PHE A 70 8.06 0.97 4.26
CA PHE A 70 7.17 0.89 5.41
C PHE A 70 7.64 1.81 6.54
N ALA A 71 8.93 1.85 6.83
CA ALA A 71 9.53 2.78 7.78
C ALA A 71 9.33 4.24 7.34
N ALA A 72 9.47 4.55 6.05
CA ALA A 72 9.19 5.88 5.52
C ALA A 72 7.70 6.26 5.63
N LEU A 73 6.78 5.31 5.44
CA LEU A 73 5.35 5.53 5.67
C LEU A 73 5.05 5.78 7.15
N LEU A 74 5.65 5.01 8.06
CA LEU A 74 5.55 5.25 9.50
C LEU A 74 6.17 6.60 9.89
N ALA A 75 7.32 6.96 9.34
CA ALA A 75 7.98 8.23 9.60
C ALA A 75 7.13 9.43 9.12
N LYS A 76 6.47 9.30 7.95
CA LYS A 76 5.49 10.28 7.46
C LYS A 76 4.25 10.35 8.34
N GLN A 77 3.86 9.23 8.95
CA GLN A 77 2.78 9.17 9.93
C GLN A 77 3.18 9.85 11.26
N THR A 78 4.46 9.76 11.67
CA THR A 78 4.99 10.43 12.87
C THR A 78 5.40 11.89 12.64
N GLY A 79 5.52 12.34 11.39
CA GLY A 79 5.90 13.71 11.02
C GLY A 79 4.83 14.80 11.25
N THR A 80 3.64 14.45 11.76
CA THR A 80 2.58 15.42 12.12
C THR A 80 1.80 15.04 13.39
N VAL A 81 2.41 14.34 14.34
CA VAL A 81 1.74 14.03 15.61
C VAL A 81 2.58 14.45 16.82
N PRO A 82 2.56 15.73 17.21
CA PRO A 82 2.52 16.07 18.61
C PRO A 82 1.03 16.23 19.00
N ALA A 83 0.62 15.63 20.12
CA ALA A 83 -0.65 15.91 20.82
C ALA A 83 -2.00 15.39 20.24
N GLN A 84 -2.07 14.68 19.11
CA GLN A 84 -3.38 14.38 18.49
C GLN A 84 -4.22 13.29 19.18
N ASN A 85 -3.67 12.39 20.02
CA ASN A 85 -4.51 11.33 20.62
C ASN A 85 -5.47 11.87 21.69
N GLY A 86 -5.03 12.83 22.52
CA GLY A 86 -5.91 13.50 23.48
C GLY A 86 -6.89 14.43 22.77
N GLU A 87 -6.39 15.21 21.82
CA GLU A 87 -7.21 16.14 21.04
C GLU A 87 -8.29 15.42 20.22
N GLN A 88 -8.01 14.27 19.61
CA GLN A 88 -9.00 13.48 18.86
C GLN A 88 -10.11 12.91 19.75
N LEU A 89 -9.79 12.51 20.98
CA LEU A 89 -10.79 12.07 21.97
C LEU A 89 -11.67 13.24 22.42
N LEU A 90 -11.08 14.42 22.64
CA LEU A 90 -11.82 15.65 22.94
C LEU A 90 -12.71 16.06 21.76
N ILE A 91 -12.20 16.03 20.53
CA ILE A 91 -12.97 16.29 19.30
C ILE A 91 -14.14 15.31 19.17
N SER A 92 -13.94 14.02 19.47
CA SER A 92 -15.00 13.01 19.43
C SER A 92 -16.07 13.28 20.51
N THR A 93 -15.64 13.67 21.71
CA THR A 93 -16.55 14.02 22.82
C THR A 93 -17.36 15.28 22.51
N LEU A 94 -16.70 16.33 22.00
CA LEU A 94 -17.33 17.56 21.51
C LEU A 94 -18.32 17.28 20.39
N SER A 95 -17.93 16.44 19.43
CA SER A 95 -18.79 16.03 18.33
C SER A 95 -20.06 15.35 18.83
N ASN A 96 -20.00 14.48 19.84
CA ASN A 96 -21.20 13.83 20.37
C ASN A 96 -22.17 14.78 21.09
N ARG A 97 -21.67 15.91 21.63
CA ARG A 97 -22.47 16.92 22.34
C ARG A 97 -23.11 17.95 21.41
N ILE A 98 -22.61 18.06 20.18
CA ILE A 98 -23.06 19.05 19.20
C ILE A 98 -23.90 18.34 18.14
N GLU A 99 -25.17 18.74 18.04
CA GLU A 99 -26.07 18.23 17.01
C GLU A 99 -25.66 18.73 15.62
N LEU A 100 -25.96 17.92 14.60
CA LEU A 100 -25.76 18.34 13.20
C LEU A 100 -26.65 19.54 12.90
N PHE A 101 -26.08 20.55 12.24
CA PHE A 101 -26.86 21.67 11.78
C PHE A 101 -27.76 21.22 10.63
N ASN A 102 -29.07 21.43 10.79
CA ASN A 102 -30.04 21.28 9.73
C ASN A 102 -30.72 22.62 9.48
N TYR A 103 -30.70 23.09 8.25
CA TYR A 103 -31.31 24.36 7.89
C TYR A 103 -32.83 24.18 7.78
N LEU A 104 -33.57 24.73 8.75
CA LEU A 104 -35.03 24.70 8.78
C LEU A 104 -35.56 26.14 8.88
N PRO A 105 -35.90 26.77 7.75
CA PRO A 105 -36.39 28.15 7.74
C PRO A 105 -37.79 28.30 8.32
N GLU A 106 -38.56 27.20 8.45
CA GLU A 106 -39.91 27.20 9.03
C GLU A 106 -39.91 27.23 10.57
N GLU A 107 -38.81 26.81 11.21
CA GLU A 107 -38.64 26.79 12.67
C GLU A 107 -37.68 27.88 13.18
N ASP A 108 -37.35 28.86 12.34
CA ASP A 108 -36.33 29.89 12.61
C ASP A 108 -34.94 29.33 12.98
N LEU A 109 -34.65 28.08 12.59
CA LEU A 109 -33.38 27.40 12.86
C LEU A 109 -32.34 27.76 11.80
N TYR A 110 -31.81 28.97 11.93
CA TYR A 110 -30.68 29.48 11.15
C TYR A 110 -29.35 29.18 11.85
N PHE A 111 -28.24 29.25 11.11
CA PHE A 111 -26.90 29.00 11.64
C PHE A 111 -26.61 29.82 12.90
N GLN A 112 -27.05 31.08 12.96
CA GLN A 112 -26.82 31.93 14.12
C GLN A 112 -27.52 31.44 15.39
N VAL A 113 -28.72 30.85 15.27
CA VAL A 113 -29.47 30.29 16.39
C VAL A 113 -28.81 28.99 16.86
N TRP A 114 -28.38 28.14 15.93
CA TRP A 114 -27.62 26.92 16.21
C TRP A 114 -26.27 27.23 16.87
N TYR A 115 -25.52 28.20 16.33
CA TYR A 115 -24.23 28.60 16.88
C TYR A 115 -24.38 29.30 18.24
N LYS A 116 -25.46 30.04 18.49
CA LYS A 116 -25.73 30.59 19.82
C LYS A 116 -25.96 29.48 20.86
N ARG A 117 -26.51 28.33 20.46
CA ARG A 117 -26.77 27.19 21.34
C ARG A 117 -25.52 26.36 21.62
N TYR A 118 -24.69 26.13 20.61
CA TYR A 118 -23.52 25.23 20.70
C TYR A 118 -22.17 25.97 20.70
N GLY A 119 -22.16 27.29 20.51
CA GLY A 119 -20.96 28.12 20.44
C GLY A 119 -20.19 28.14 21.76
N GLU A 120 -20.90 28.22 22.88
CA GLU A 120 -20.30 28.14 24.23
C GLU A 120 -19.58 26.80 24.44
N ILE A 121 -20.07 25.71 23.83
CA ILE A 121 -19.43 24.38 23.90
C ILE A 121 -18.07 24.38 23.17
N PHE A 122 -17.94 25.12 22.07
CA PHE A 122 -16.65 25.28 21.38
C PHE A 122 -15.64 26.14 22.16
N GLU A 123 -16.14 27.04 23.01
CA GLU A 123 -15.31 27.94 23.83
C GLU A 123 -14.90 27.31 25.16
N GLU A 124 -15.83 26.67 25.87
CA GLU A 124 -15.57 26.00 27.16
C GLU A 124 -14.90 24.64 26.98
N ASP A 125 -15.60 23.68 26.35
CA ASP A 125 -15.11 22.31 26.21
C ASP A 125 -14.03 22.20 25.12
N GLY A 126 -14.05 23.12 24.16
CA GLY A 126 -13.03 23.22 23.11
C GLY A 126 -11.77 23.96 23.55
N LYS A 127 -11.66 24.49 24.78
CA LYS A 127 -10.52 25.33 25.19
C LYS A 127 -9.15 24.66 24.99
N GLU A 128 -9.09 23.34 25.11
CA GLU A 128 -7.87 22.53 24.95
C GLU A 128 -7.64 22.05 23.51
N VAL A 129 -8.62 22.24 22.63
CA VAL A 129 -8.56 21.85 21.22
C VAL A 129 -8.00 22.99 20.39
N SER A 130 -7.13 22.70 19.43
CA SER A 130 -6.57 23.69 18.53
C SER A 130 -7.65 24.33 17.65
N ASP A 131 -7.57 25.64 17.42
CA ASP A 131 -8.47 26.38 16.53
C ASP A 131 -8.67 25.73 15.14
N PRO A 132 -7.62 25.21 14.45
CA PRO A 132 -7.83 24.49 13.18
C PRO A 132 -8.63 23.19 13.35
N ALA A 133 -8.54 22.51 14.49
CA ALA A 133 -9.37 21.33 14.77
C ALA A 133 -10.82 21.70 15.07
N LYS A 134 -11.07 22.80 15.82
CA LYS A 134 -12.42 23.32 16.03
C LYS A 134 -13.08 23.72 14.71
N ALA A 135 -12.35 24.39 13.82
CA ALA A 135 -12.85 24.79 12.51
C ALA A 135 -13.23 23.56 11.66
N ARG A 136 -12.41 22.50 11.67
CA ARG A 136 -12.74 21.24 10.99
C ARG A 136 -13.99 20.57 11.56
N LEU A 137 -14.13 20.55 12.89
CA LEU A 137 -15.31 20.00 13.56
C LEU A 137 -16.57 20.82 13.24
N LEU A 138 -16.47 22.14 13.23
CA LEU A 138 -17.57 23.03 12.83
C LEU A 138 -18.02 22.74 11.40
N VAL A 139 -17.09 22.63 10.45
CA VAL A 139 -17.39 22.28 9.05
C VAL A 139 -18.03 20.89 8.94
N GLN A 140 -17.56 19.91 9.72
CA GLN A 140 -18.16 18.58 9.78
C GLN A 140 -19.60 18.63 10.30
N LYS A 141 -19.87 19.45 11.33
CA LYS A 141 -21.19 19.59 11.94
C LYS A 141 -22.18 20.40 11.13
N LEU A 142 -21.69 21.30 10.27
CA LEU A 142 -22.53 22.03 9.33
C LEU A 142 -23.17 21.14 8.26
N GLY A 143 -22.71 19.89 8.15
CA GLY A 143 -23.21 18.94 7.17
C GLY A 143 -22.80 19.32 5.76
N THR A 144 -22.50 18.33 4.94
CA THR A 144 -22.61 18.50 3.50
C THR A 144 -24.06 18.22 3.18
N THR A 145 -24.90 19.25 3.13
CA THR A 145 -26.18 19.13 2.41
C THR A 145 -25.86 19.00 0.92
N ALA A 146 -25.38 17.83 0.53
CA ALA A 146 -25.54 17.32 -0.81
C ALA A 146 -27.05 17.09 -0.97
N VAL A 147 -27.76 18.15 -1.32
CA VAL A 147 -29.14 18.06 -1.77
C VAL A 147 -29.11 17.08 -2.95
N PRO A 148 -29.81 15.92 -2.89
CA PRO A 148 -29.91 15.06 -4.05
C PRO A 148 -30.57 15.88 -5.16
N VAL A 149 -29.82 16.06 -6.24
CA VAL A 149 -30.25 16.76 -7.45
C VAL A 149 -31.45 16.00 -8.00
N GLY A 150 -32.66 16.47 -7.71
CA GLY A 150 -33.86 15.79 -8.20
C GLY A 150 -35.15 16.11 -7.48
N GLN A 151 -35.49 17.39 -7.31
CA GLN A 151 -36.83 17.91 -7.66
C GLN A 151 -36.97 19.40 -7.32
N SER A 152 -37.30 20.16 -8.36
CA SER A 152 -38.17 21.34 -8.36
C SER A 152 -37.89 22.52 -7.44
N ALA A 153 -37.26 23.53 -8.04
CA ALA A 153 -37.92 24.81 -8.32
C ALA A 153 -38.37 25.67 -7.13
N CYS A 154 -37.44 26.22 -6.36
CA CYS A 154 -37.60 27.54 -5.73
C CYS A 154 -36.26 28.29 -5.73
N PHE A 155 -36.19 29.36 -6.50
CA PHE A 155 -35.33 30.53 -6.44
C PHE A 155 -34.26 30.64 -5.34
N GLY A 156 -33.02 30.90 -5.79
CA GLY A 156 -32.15 31.96 -5.27
C GLY A 156 -31.49 31.72 -3.90
N VAL A 157 -30.19 32.03 -3.82
CA VAL A 157 -29.39 32.14 -2.57
C VAL A 157 -29.29 30.84 -1.74
N ASN A 158 -28.59 29.83 -2.26
CA ASN A 158 -28.20 28.70 -1.43
C ASN A 158 -26.81 28.15 -1.77
N GLN A 159 -25.78 28.92 -1.41
CA GLN A 159 -24.38 28.48 -1.33
C GLN A 159 -23.72 29.08 -0.08
N PRO A 160 -24.11 28.67 1.15
CA PRO A 160 -23.48 29.17 2.37
C PRO A 160 -22.00 28.77 2.46
N LYS A 161 -21.59 27.64 1.86
CA LYS A 161 -20.21 27.15 1.93
C LYS A 161 -19.22 28.01 1.11
N ALA A 162 -19.55 28.32 -0.14
CA ALA A 162 -18.70 29.16 -0.99
C ALA A 162 -18.64 30.62 -0.49
N TYR A 163 -19.73 31.13 0.09
CA TYR A 163 -19.77 32.47 0.68
C TYR A 163 -18.95 32.54 1.98
N LEU A 164 -18.99 31.51 2.83
CA LEU A 164 -18.22 31.48 4.08
C LEU A 164 -16.74 31.19 3.84
N GLU A 165 -16.37 30.26 2.96
CA GLU A 165 -14.96 29.97 2.65
C GLU A 165 -14.24 31.19 2.06
N HIS A 166 -14.86 31.91 1.11
CA HIS A 166 -14.21 33.08 0.50
C HIS A 166 -14.16 34.31 1.42
N ARG A 167 -15.06 34.38 2.41
CA ARG A 167 -15.14 35.48 3.38
C ARG A 167 -14.27 35.22 4.62
N LEU A 168 -14.07 33.97 5.02
CA LEU A 168 -13.18 33.57 6.12
C LEU A 168 -11.70 33.61 5.71
N ASP A 169 -11.36 33.29 4.46
CA ASP A 169 -9.98 33.33 3.94
C ASP A 169 -9.41 34.76 3.80
N ARG A 170 -10.28 35.78 3.85
CA ARG A 170 -9.91 37.20 3.80
C ARG A 170 -10.13 37.96 5.11
N MET A 171 -10.58 37.30 6.17
CA MET A 171 -10.90 37.97 7.44
C MET A 171 -9.67 38.06 8.36
N THR A 172 -9.32 39.28 8.72
CA THR A 172 -8.28 39.52 9.74
C THR A 172 -8.83 39.26 11.14
N PRO A 173 -7.99 38.92 12.14
CA PRO A 173 -8.44 38.58 13.50
C PRO A 173 -9.36 39.61 14.17
N ARG A 174 -9.23 40.89 13.80
CA ARG A 174 -10.09 41.98 14.31
C ARG A 174 -11.50 41.99 13.73
N GLN A 175 -11.73 41.37 12.57
CA GLN A 175 -13.06 41.30 11.94
C GLN A 175 -13.89 40.16 12.51
N PHE A 176 -13.25 39.11 13.02
CA PHE A 176 -13.91 37.99 13.70
C PHE A 176 -14.59 38.46 15.00
N HIS A 177 -13.89 39.29 15.80
CA HIS A 177 -14.42 39.86 17.05
C HIS A 177 -15.57 40.88 16.85
N ARG A 178 -15.65 41.54 15.69
CA ARG A 178 -16.73 42.50 15.42
C ARG A 178 -18.06 41.82 15.12
N ILE A 179 -18.04 40.59 14.61
CA ILE A 179 -19.25 39.82 14.29
C ILE A 179 -19.85 39.19 15.56
N SER A 180 -19.03 38.91 16.58
CA SER A 180 -19.51 38.42 17.89
C SER A 180 -20.19 39.49 18.76
N GLU A 181 -19.99 40.78 18.47
CA GLU A 181 -20.56 41.88 19.28
C GLU A 181 -21.80 42.56 18.66
N GLY A 182 -22.25 42.16 17.46
CA GLY A 182 -23.56 42.57 16.93
C GLY A 182 -23.78 44.07 16.77
N VAL A 183 -23.04 44.70 15.84
CA VAL A 183 -23.42 45.99 15.21
C VAL A 183 -23.48 45.83 13.70
#